data_AF-A0A810MW58-F1
#
_entry.id   AF-A0A810MW58-F1
#
_cell.length_a   1.000
_cell.length_b   1.000
_cell.length_c   1.000
_cell.angle_alpha   90.00
_cell.angle_beta   90.00
_cell.angle_gamma   90.00
#
_symmetry.space_group_name_H-M   'P 1'
#
loop_
_entity.id
_entity.type
_entity.pdbx_description
1 polymer ?
#
loop_
_entity_poly.entity_id
_entity_poly.type
_entity_poly.pdbx_seq_one_letter_code
_entity_poly.pdbx_strand_id
1 'polypeptide(L)'
;MGDGRALSRERIVAAAIELADRDGLDAVSMRRVAEHLGSGTMSLYRHVPNKDALVVAMVDAVTGRYAYPDADGLDWRERMRLLARHDWEMYLAHPWVLVAFSTVAPPFGPESLRAMEWALTALEPLDLPPEQAGQAIMTINNYLQGSARVAVTAQAGAAADGPGAMWQTRLGGERLDAYPRLRRLVDSRFPPRGQTWFESGLDLILDGIATHGGRTA
;
A
#
# COMPACT_ATOMS: atom_id res chain seq x y z
N MET A 1 -30.38 17.60 -14.30
CA MET A 1 -30.07 16.81 -15.51
C MET A 1 -28.97 15.84 -15.15
N GLY A 2 -29.30 14.56 -14.93
CA GLY A 2 -28.29 13.53 -14.69
C GLY A 2 -27.56 13.23 -15.99
N ASP A 3 -26.23 13.20 -15.96
CA ASP A 3 -25.41 12.81 -17.10
C ASP A 3 -25.81 11.40 -17.55
N GLY A 4 -26.44 11.31 -18.72
CA GLY A 4 -27.11 10.14 -19.28
C GLY A 4 -26.17 9.04 -19.77
N ARG A 5 -24.96 8.89 -19.20
CA ARG A 5 -24.20 7.65 -19.38
C ARG A 5 -24.97 6.52 -18.71
N ALA A 6 -25.01 5.36 -19.35
CA ALA A 6 -25.58 4.15 -18.76
C ALA A 6 -24.81 3.75 -17.49
N LEU A 7 -25.50 3.18 -16.51
CA LEU A 7 -24.87 2.60 -15.32
C LEU A 7 -23.99 1.41 -15.74
N SER A 8 -22.75 1.36 -15.27
CA SER A 8 -21.82 0.25 -15.53
C SER A 8 -21.04 -0.08 -14.27
N ARG A 9 -20.42 -1.27 -14.22
CA ARG A 9 -19.59 -1.68 -13.09
C ARG A 9 -18.44 -0.71 -12.88
N GLU A 10 -17.80 -0.27 -13.94
CA GLU A 10 -16.67 0.67 -13.94
C GLU A 10 -17.08 2.02 -13.35
N ARG A 11 -18.27 2.53 -13.71
CA ARG A 11 -18.79 3.80 -13.16
C ARG A 11 -19.13 3.68 -11.67
N ILE A 12 -19.70 2.54 -11.27
CA ILE A 12 -20.00 2.27 -9.85
C ILE A 12 -18.72 2.23 -9.03
N VAL A 13 -17.69 1.52 -9.53
CA VAL A 13 -16.39 1.42 -8.88
C VAL A 13 -15.69 2.78 -8.81
N ALA A 14 -15.69 3.54 -9.90
CA ALA A 14 -15.09 4.89 -9.91
C ALA A 14 -15.76 5.83 -8.89
N ALA A 15 -17.10 5.86 -8.85
CA ALA A 15 -17.85 6.64 -7.86
C ALA A 15 -17.58 6.20 -6.41
N ALA A 16 -17.42 4.89 -6.19
CA ALA A 16 -17.10 4.38 -4.87
C ALA A 16 -15.67 4.74 -4.44
N ILE A 17 -14.70 4.75 -5.36
CA ILE A 17 -13.33 5.23 -5.11
C ILE A 17 -13.34 6.72 -4.75
N GLU A 18 -14.05 7.56 -5.52
CA GLU A 18 -14.19 9.00 -5.20
C GLU A 18 -14.76 9.24 -3.80
N LEU A 19 -15.78 8.47 -3.40
CA LEU A 19 -16.35 8.53 -2.06
C LEU A 19 -15.34 8.08 -0.99
N ALA A 20 -14.60 7.00 -1.25
CA ALA A 20 -13.60 6.48 -0.32
C ALA A 20 -12.40 7.42 -0.14
N ASP A 21 -11.95 8.07 -1.22
CA ASP A 21 -10.86 9.04 -1.20
C ASP A 21 -11.21 10.26 -0.35
N ARG A 22 -12.47 10.72 -0.42
CA ARG A 22 -12.93 11.91 0.31
C ARG A 22 -13.37 11.61 1.75
N ASP A 23 -14.14 10.55 1.93
CA ASP A 23 -14.90 10.31 3.17
C ASP A 23 -14.41 9.05 3.92
N GLY A 24 -13.43 8.32 3.37
CA GLY A 24 -12.94 7.05 3.91
C GLY A 24 -13.80 5.83 3.56
N LEU A 25 -13.24 4.63 3.75
CA LEU A 25 -13.90 3.36 3.36
C LEU A 25 -15.23 3.12 4.08
N ASP A 26 -15.32 3.53 5.35
CA ASP A 26 -16.50 3.30 6.19
C ASP A 26 -17.72 4.07 5.68
N ALA A 27 -17.50 5.22 5.04
CA ALA A 27 -18.56 6.01 4.41
C ALA A 27 -19.13 5.34 3.16
N VAL A 28 -18.38 4.43 2.52
CA VAL A 28 -18.82 3.74 1.31
C VAL A 28 -19.91 2.73 1.65
N SER A 29 -21.09 2.93 1.07
CA SER A 29 -22.22 1.98 1.13
C SER A 29 -22.94 1.96 -0.21
N MET A 30 -23.62 0.84 -0.52
CA MET A 30 -24.39 0.70 -1.76
C MET A 30 -25.38 1.87 -1.95
N ARG A 31 -26.00 2.32 -0.84
CA ARG A 31 -26.93 3.47 -0.86
C ARG A 31 -26.22 4.78 -1.20
N ARG A 32 -25.10 5.09 -0.53
CA ARG A 32 -24.36 6.35 -0.76
C ARG A 32 -23.78 6.42 -2.17
N VAL A 33 -23.31 5.29 -2.71
CA VAL A 33 -22.83 5.21 -4.11
C VAL A 33 -23.98 5.43 -5.09
N ALA A 34 -25.16 4.85 -4.83
CA ALA A 34 -26.33 5.05 -5.66
C ALA A 34 -26.79 6.51 -5.66
N GLU A 35 -26.83 7.14 -4.47
CA GLU A 35 -27.14 8.57 -4.29
C GLU A 35 -26.14 9.47 -5.03
N HIS A 36 -24.83 9.20 -4.91
CA HIS A 36 -23.78 9.94 -5.62
C HIS A 36 -23.92 9.84 -7.15
N LEU A 37 -24.40 8.70 -7.65
CA LEU A 37 -24.65 8.47 -9.07
C LEU A 37 -26.03 8.92 -9.56
N GLY A 38 -26.91 9.42 -8.67
CA GLY A 38 -28.30 9.74 -9.02
C GLY A 38 -29.11 8.52 -9.51
N SER A 39 -28.77 7.32 -9.04
CA SER A 39 -29.39 6.04 -9.43
C SER A 39 -30.09 5.38 -8.23
N GLY A 40 -30.98 4.42 -8.49
CA GLY A 40 -31.55 3.58 -7.44
C GLY A 40 -30.58 2.48 -6.97
N THR A 41 -30.56 2.18 -5.67
CA THR A 41 -29.69 1.13 -5.09
C THR A 41 -29.89 -0.24 -5.75
N MET A 42 -31.13 -0.60 -6.08
CA MET A 42 -31.45 -1.85 -6.80
C MET A 42 -30.79 -1.94 -8.18
N SER A 43 -30.45 -0.80 -8.80
CA SER A 43 -29.72 -0.79 -10.08
C SER A 43 -28.26 -1.14 -9.91
N LEU A 44 -27.63 -0.77 -8.79
CA LEU A 44 -26.23 -1.12 -8.52
C LEU A 44 -26.05 -2.61 -8.30
N TYR A 45 -27.00 -3.26 -7.60
CA TYR A 45 -26.96 -4.69 -7.32
C TYR A 45 -26.93 -5.59 -8.57
N ARG A 46 -27.38 -5.07 -9.74
CA ARG A 46 -27.24 -5.79 -11.02
C ARG A 46 -25.79 -5.87 -11.53
N HIS A 47 -24.93 -4.95 -11.10
CA HIS A 47 -23.53 -4.88 -11.53
C HIS A 47 -22.56 -5.34 -10.44
N VAL A 48 -22.91 -5.12 -9.17
CA VAL A 48 -22.07 -5.47 -8.02
C VAL A 48 -22.95 -6.02 -6.90
N PRO A 49 -22.79 -7.29 -6.49
CA PRO A 49 -23.77 -8.00 -5.68
C PRO A 49 -23.84 -7.51 -4.22
N ASN A 50 -22.76 -6.96 -3.66
CA ASN A 50 -22.70 -6.49 -2.28
C ASN A 50 -21.54 -5.51 -2.08
N LYS A 51 -21.45 -4.93 -0.87
CA LYS A 51 -20.38 -3.99 -0.48
C LYS A 51 -18.99 -4.64 -0.59
N ASP A 52 -18.83 -5.89 -0.19
CA ASP A 52 -17.52 -6.55 -0.21
C ASP A 52 -17.00 -6.72 -1.63
N ALA A 53 -17.87 -7.19 -2.55
CA ALA A 53 -17.55 -7.29 -3.97
C ALA A 53 -17.25 -5.91 -4.60
N LEU A 54 -17.88 -4.84 -4.10
CA LEU A 54 -17.54 -3.47 -4.48
C LEU A 54 -16.14 -3.10 -4.01
N VAL A 55 -15.80 -3.36 -2.75
CA VAL A 55 -14.47 -3.07 -2.18
C VAL A 55 -13.38 -3.86 -2.91
N VAL A 56 -13.60 -5.15 -3.20
CA VAL A 56 -12.70 -5.97 -4.04
C VAL A 56 -12.46 -5.30 -5.40
N ALA A 57 -13.53 -4.85 -6.05
CA ALA A 57 -13.46 -4.20 -7.35
C ALA A 57 -12.76 -2.83 -7.29
N MET A 58 -12.96 -2.08 -6.21
CA MET A 58 -12.28 -0.80 -5.97
C MET A 58 -10.78 -1.00 -5.80
N VAL A 59 -10.37 -1.98 -4.98
CA VAL A 59 -8.95 -2.31 -4.77
C VAL A 59 -8.30 -2.70 -6.09
N ASP A 60 -8.89 -3.66 -6.82
CA ASP A 60 -8.36 -4.12 -8.11
C ASP A 60 -8.26 -2.98 -9.14
N ALA A 61 -9.27 -2.11 -9.21
CA ALA A 61 -9.23 -0.95 -10.10
C ALA A 61 -8.14 0.06 -9.72
N VAL A 62 -7.86 0.26 -8.43
CA VAL A 62 -6.77 1.13 -7.99
C VAL A 62 -5.42 0.46 -8.28
N THR A 63 -5.25 -0.83 -7.99
CA THR A 63 -4.04 -1.60 -8.35
C THR A 63 -3.72 -1.45 -9.85
N GLY A 64 -4.75 -1.53 -10.72
CA GLY A 64 -4.57 -1.32 -12.16
C GLY A 64 -4.14 0.10 -12.55
N ARG A 65 -4.56 1.14 -11.81
CA ARG A 65 -4.10 2.52 -12.05
C ARG A 65 -2.63 2.71 -11.67
N TYR A 66 -2.16 1.98 -10.66
CA TYR A 66 -0.78 1.97 -10.18
C TYR A 66 -0.01 0.75 -10.70
N ALA A 67 -0.37 0.27 -11.90
CA ALA A 67 0.32 -0.80 -12.58
C ALA A 67 1.84 -0.59 -12.57
N TYR A 68 2.59 -1.63 -12.20
CA TYR A 68 4.04 -1.59 -12.31
C TYR A 68 4.43 -1.51 -13.80
N PRO A 69 5.35 -0.59 -14.16
CA PRO A 69 5.76 -0.40 -15.55
C PRO A 69 6.69 -1.53 -16.00
N ASP A 70 6.97 -1.55 -17.31
CA ASP A 70 8.06 -2.36 -17.85
C ASP A 70 9.38 -1.98 -17.19
N ALA A 71 10.16 -2.99 -16.81
CA ALA A 71 11.38 -2.83 -16.02
C ALA A 71 12.62 -3.42 -16.70
N ASP A 72 12.61 -3.42 -18.03
CA ASP A 72 13.73 -3.90 -18.84
C ASP A 72 15.02 -3.18 -18.48
N GLY A 73 16.10 -3.97 -18.31
CA GLY A 73 17.41 -3.45 -17.90
C GLY A 73 17.55 -3.15 -16.40
N LEU A 74 16.47 -3.18 -15.62
CA LEU A 74 16.54 -3.04 -14.16
C LEU A 74 16.87 -4.38 -13.49
N ASP A 75 17.75 -4.34 -12.49
CA ASP A 75 18.00 -5.49 -11.63
C ASP A 75 16.80 -5.77 -10.69
N TRP A 76 16.82 -6.92 -10.02
CA TRP A 76 15.72 -7.32 -9.13
C TRP A 76 15.51 -6.33 -7.96
N ARG A 77 16.57 -5.71 -7.44
CA ARG A 77 16.46 -4.71 -6.35
C ARG A 77 15.80 -3.45 -6.86
N GLU A 78 16.22 -2.96 -8.02
CA GLU A 78 15.65 -1.80 -8.69
C GLU A 78 14.16 -2.02 -9.00
N ARG A 79 13.80 -3.23 -9.45
CA ARG A 79 12.40 -3.66 -9.63
C ARG A 79 11.62 -3.63 -8.32
N MET A 80 12.14 -4.20 -7.24
CA MET A 80 11.47 -4.17 -5.94
C MET A 80 11.33 -2.74 -5.39
N ARG A 81 12.32 -1.87 -5.62
CA ARG A 81 12.21 -0.44 -5.28
C ARG A 81 11.20 0.29 -6.15
N LEU A 82 11.01 -0.12 -7.40
CA LEU A 82 10.00 0.44 -8.29
C LEU A 82 8.61 0.05 -7.80
N LEU A 83 8.37 -1.24 -7.57
CA LEU A 83 7.15 -1.76 -6.96
C LEU A 83 6.82 -0.99 -5.67
N ALA A 84 7.78 -0.87 -4.75
CA ALA A 84 7.61 -0.18 -3.48
C ALA A 84 7.18 1.28 -3.64
N ARG A 85 7.71 2.00 -4.64
CA ARG A 85 7.33 3.39 -4.94
C ARG A 85 5.89 3.49 -5.46
N HIS A 86 5.51 2.62 -6.39
CA HIS A 86 4.14 2.60 -6.93
C HIS A 86 3.11 2.28 -5.85
N ASP A 87 3.39 1.28 -5.02
CA ASP A 87 2.55 0.94 -3.88
C ASP A 87 2.48 2.08 -2.85
N TRP A 88 3.61 2.72 -2.57
CA TRP A 88 3.66 3.87 -1.67
C TRP A 88 2.79 5.03 -2.16
N GLU A 89 2.91 5.39 -3.44
CA GLU A 89 2.07 6.42 -4.07
C GLU A 89 0.59 6.04 -4.01
N MET A 90 0.25 4.78 -4.32
CA MET A 90 -1.10 4.25 -4.21
C MET A 90 -1.66 4.40 -2.79
N TYR A 91 -0.91 3.98 -1.76
CA TYR A 91 -1.37 4.04 -0.38
C TYR A 91 -1.56 5.47 0.13
N LEU A 92 -0.70 6.41 -0.30
CA LEU A 92 -0.84 7.82 0.07
C LEU A 92 -2.02 8.48 -0.64
N ALA A 93 -2.25 8.16 -1.92
CA ALA A 93 -3.37 8.69 -2.69
C ALA A 93 -4.73 8.07 -2.27
N HIS A 94 -4.72 6.79 -1.89
CA HIS A 94 -5.91 6.01 -1.54
C HIS A 94 -5.76 5.31 -0.17
N PRO A 95 -5.69 6.04 0.96
CA PRO A 95 -5.42 5.46 2.28
C PRO A 95 -6.40 4.36 2.72
N TRP A 96 -7.64 4.40 2.20
CA TRP A 96 -8.66 3.39 2.46
C TRP A 96 -8.26 1.98 1.99
N VAL A 97 -7.33 1.85 1.03
CA VAL A 97 -6.80 0.55 0.57
C VAL A 97 -6.14 -0.21 1.72
N LEU A 98 -5.44 0.49 2.63
CA LEU A 98 -4.79 -0.11 3.81
C LEU A 98 -5.81 -0.73 4.78
N VAL A 99 -7.01 -0.17 4.84
CA VAL A 99 -8.15 -0.69 5.62
C VAL A 99 -8.79 -1.86 4.89
N ALA A 100 -8.98 -1.75 3.58
CA ALA A 100 -9.55 -2.81 2.75
C ALA A 100 -8.74 -4.13 2.83
N PHE A 101 -7.40 -4.04 2.80
CA PHE A 101 -6.53 -5.20 2.97
C PHE A 101 -6.57 -5.86 4.35
N SER A 102 -7.13 -5.18 5.35
CA SER A 102 -7.29 -5.73 6.70
C SER A 102 -8.66 -6.38 6.92
N THR A 103 -9.63 -6.11 6.03
CA THR A 103 -11.04 -6.50 6.22
C THR A 103 -11.55 -7.48 5.17
N VAL A 104 -10.91 -7.55 4.01
CA VAL A 104 -11.30 -8.45 2.91
C VAL A 104 -10.19 -9.48 2.70
N ALA A 105 -10.55 -10.75 2.58
CA ALA A 105 -9.62 -11.80 2.14
C ALA A 105 -8.96 -11.36 0.81
N PRO A 106 -7.67 -11.68 0.55
CA PRO A 106 -6.90 -11.07 -0.53
C PRO A 106 -7.69 -11.03 -1.85
N PRO A 107 -8.03 -9.83 -2.36
CA PRO A 107 -8.80 -9.73 -3.58
C PRO A 107 -7.94 -10.08 -4.79
N PHE A 108 -8.12 -11.29 -5.32
CA PHE A 108 -7.52 -11.73 -6.59
C PHE A 108 -8.36 -11.26 -7.78
N GLY A 109 -8.45 -9.94 -7.95
CA GLY A 109 -8.87 -9.39 -9.24
C GLY A 109 -7.74 -9.49 -10.28
N PRO A 110 -8.05 -9.32 -11.58
CA PRO A 110 -7.07 -9.46 -12.65
C PRO A 110 -5.83 -8.57 -12.50
N GLU A 111 -5.98 -7.35 -11.99
CA GLU A 111 -4.86 -6.41 -11.83
C GLU A 111 -3.99 -6.78 -10.63
N SER A 112 -4.61 -7.24 -9.54
CA SER A 112 -3.87 -7.81 -8.41
C SER A 112 -3.06 -9.06 -8.81
N LEU A 113 -3.62 -9.92 -9.67
CA LEU A 113 -2.91 -11.10 -10.19
C LEU A 113 -1.74 -10.69 -11.09
N ARG A 114 -1.94 -9.69 -11.97
CA ARG A 114 -0.86 -9.16 -12.82
C ARG A 114 0.26 -8.51 -12.00
N ALA A 115 -0.08 -7.79 -10.93
CA ALA A 115 0.90 -7.22 -10.01
C ALA A 115 1.71 -8.30 -9.28
N MET A 116 1.06 -9.39 -8.84
CA MET A 116 1.74 -10.53 -8.24
C MET A 116 2.68 -11.23 -9.22
N GLU A 117 2.21 -11.49 -10.46
CA GLU A 117 3.02 -12.09 -11.51
C GLU A 117 4.27 -11.25 -11.78
N TRP A 118 4.11 -9.94 -11.96
CA TRP A 118 5.21 -9.02 -12.18
C TRP A 118 6.23 -9.07 -11.03
N ALA A 119 5.76 -9.10 -9.78
CA ALA A 119 6.63 -9.15 -8.60
C ALA A 119 7.41 -10.48 -8.52
N LEU A 120 6.78 -11.59 -8.87
CA LEU A 120 7.44 -12.90 -8.94
C LEU A 120 8.48 -12.94 -10.06
N THR A 121 8.16 -12.46 -11.26
CA THR A 121 9.11 -12.34 -12.37
C THR A 121 10.30 -11.46 -12.00
N ALA A 122 10.07 -10.38 -11.25
CA ALA A 122 11.16 -9.51 -10.81
C ALA A 122 12.14 -10.21 -9.84
N LEU A 123 11.73 -11.29 -9.15
CA LEU A 123 12.58 -12.08 -8.26
C LEU A 123 13.20 -13.31 -8.94
N GLU A 124 12.85 -13.66 -10.19
CA GLU A 124 13.42 -14.80 -10.91
C GLU A 124 14.96 -14.87 -10.90
N PRO A 125 15.71 -13.76 -11.05
CA PRO A 125 17.18 -13.81 -11.04
C PRO A 125 17.80 -14.32 -9.72
N LEU A 126 17.02 -14.40 -8.64
CA LEU A 126 17.46 -14.93 -7.35
C LEU A 126 17.30 -16.44 -7.22
N ASP A 127 16.65 -17.12 -8.18
CA ASP A 127 16.40 -18.57 -8.18
C ASP A 127 15.80 -19.08 -6.86
N LEU A 128 14.87 -18.30 -6.30
CA LEU A 128 14.20 -18.63 -5.05
C LEU A 128 13.17 -19.74 -5.28
N PRO A 129 13.04 -20.71 -4.35
CA PRO A 129 11.88 -21.57 -4.29
C PRO A 129 10.57 -20.75 -4.23
N PRO A 130 9.47 -21.20 -4.86
CA PRO A 130 8.23 -20.42 -4.95
C PRO A 130 7.70 -19.92 -3.60
N GLU A 131 7.82 -20.74 -2.55
CA GLU A 131 7.43 -20.37 -1.20
C GLU A 131 8.26 -19.22 -0.62
N GLN A 132 9.56 -19.15 -0.96
CA GLN A 132 10.45 -18.09 -0.53
C GLN A 132 10.22 -16.81 -1.32
N ALA A 133 9.97 -16.91 -2.63
CA ALA A 133 9.58 -15.76 -3.45
C ALA A 133 8.26 -15.14 -2.94
N GLY A 134 7.25 -15.97 -2.64
CA GLY A 134 6.01 -15.53 -2.03
C GLY A 134 6.21 -14.89 -0.66
N GLN A 135 7.06 -15.47 0.20
CA GLN A 135 7.40 -14.90 1.50
C GLN A 135 8.13 -13.55 1.38
N ALA A 136 9.03 -13.41 0.41
CA ALA A 136 9.74 -12.16 0.13
C ALA A 136 8.76 -11.04 -0.25
N ILE A 137 7.85 -11.31 -1.20
CA ILE A 137 6.82 -10.35 -1.63
C ILE A 137 5.91 -9.98 -0.46
N MET A 138 5.46 -10.96 0.33
CA MET A 138 4.62 -10.69 1.50
C MET A 138 5.35 -9.84 2.55
N THR A 139 6.64 -10.09 2.77
CA THR A 139 7.46 -9.32 3.72
C THR A 139 7.61 -7.87 3.29
N ILE A 140 7.89 -7.64 1.99
CA ILE A 140 7.94 -6.31 1.40
C ILE A 140 6.57 -5.63 1.58
N ASN A 141 5.47 -6.25 1.15
CA ASN A 141 4.14 -5.68 1.25
C ASN A 141 3.75 -5.32 2.69
N ASN A 142 4.07 -6.16 3.68
CA ASN A 142 3.82 -5.87 5.08
C ASN A 142 4.59 -4.64 5.56
N TYR A 143 5.85 -4.48 5.14
CA TYR A 143 6.63 -3.28 5.41
C TYR A 143 6.04 -2.04 4.75
N LEU A 144 5.66 -2.13 3.47
CA LEU A 144 5.03 -1.02 2.74
C LEU A 144 3.75 -0.56 3.43
N GLN A 145 2.84 -1.49 3.73
CA GLN A 145 1.58 -1.17 4.37
C GLN A 145 1.76 -0.63 5.79
N GLY A 146 2.66 -1.24 6.59
CA GLY A 146 2.98 -0.74 7.93
C GLY A 146 3.54 0.68 7.89
N SER A 147 4.44 0.93 6.94
CA SER A 147 5.06 2.24 6.75
C SER A 147 4.06 3.29 6.26
N ALA A 148 3.22 2.94 5.28
CA ALA A 148 2.20 3.84 4.76
C ALA A 148 1.16 4.22 5.82
N ARG A 149 0.76 3.30 6.72
CA ARG A 149 -0.14 3.63 7.85
C ARG A 149 0.46 4.71 8.76
N VAL A 150 1.76 4.65 9.02
CA VAL A 150 2.45 5.69 9.80
C VAL A 150 2.48 7.02 9.03
N ALA A 151 2.79 6.98 7.73
CA ALA A 151 2.85 8.18 6.89
C ALA A 151 1.49 8.89 6.76
N VAL A 152 0.41 8.15 6.50
CA VAL A 152 -0.96 8.69 6.42
C VAL A 152 -1.36 9.32 7.76
N THR A 153 -1.09 8.65 8.88
CA THR A 153 -1.37 9.20 10.22
C THR A 153 -0.56 10.47 10.49
N ALA A 154 0.70 10.48 10.05
CA ALA A 154 1.60 11.62 10.20
C ALA A 154 1.21 12.81 9.31
N GLN A 155 0.68 12.59 8.09
CA GLN A 155 0.10 13.65 7.25
C GLN A 155 -1.11 14.30 7.92
N ALA A 156 -1.94 13.52 8.60
CA ALA A 156 -3.07 14.03 9.38
C ALA A 156 -2.62 14.82 10.65
N GLY A 157 -1.37 14.66 11.09
CA GLY A 157 -0.85 15.20 12.38
C GLY A 157 0.44 16.03 12.31
N ALA A 158 0.96 16.36 11.13
CA ALA A 158 2.19 17.13 10.89
C ALA A 158 3.52 16.53 11.41
N ALA A 159 3.81 15.26 11.10
CA ALA A 159 5.15 14.67 11.31
C ALA A 159 5.82 14.28 9.98
N ALA A 160 6.35 15.28 9.26
CA ALA A 160 6.86 15.14 7.89
C ALA A 160 8.11 14.23 7.76
N ASP A 161 8.88 14.05 8.83
CA ASP A 161 10.22 13.44 8.77
C ASP A 161 10.26 11.94 9.12
N GLY A 162 9.09 11.32 9.35
CA GLY A 162 8.96 9.88 9.59
C GLY A 162 9.06 9.42 11.06
N PRO A 163 9.03 8.09 11.31
CA PRO A 163 8.91 7.53 12.66
C PRO A 163 10.05 7.93 13.60
N GLY A 164 11.30 8.00 13.11
CA GLY A 164 12.45 8.34 13.96
C GLY A 164 12.40 9.79 14.47
N ALA A 165 12.06 10.74 13.59
CA ALA A 165 11.84 12.13 14.01
C ALA A 165 10.65 12.24 14.98
N MET A 166 9.58 11.45 14.77
CA MET A 166 8.46 11.39 15.71
C MET A 166 8.89 10.91 17.10
N TRP A 167 9.79 9.93 17.21
CA TRP A 167 10.34 9.49 18.49
C TRP A 167 11.23 10.54 19.15
N GLN A 168 12.06 11.24 18.38
CA GLN A 168 12.88 12.35 18.89
C GLN A 168 12.01 13.47 19.46
N THR A 169 10.95 13.87 18.74
CA THR A 169 10.01 14.88 19.21
C THR A 169 9.28 14.43 20.47
N ARG A 170 8.77 13.17 20.51
CA ARG A 170 8.02 12.66 21.67
C ARG A 170 8.88 12.46 22.91
N LEU A 171 10.15 12.09 22.75
CA LEU A 171 11.04 11.73 23.86
C LEU A 171 12.04 12.82 24.22
N GLY A 172 12.15 13.89 23.44
CA GLY A 172 13.13 14.96 23.65
C GLY A 172 12.95 15.72 24.99
N GLY A 173 11.78 15.65 25.61
CA GLY A 173 11.51 16.21 26.94
C GLY A 173 11.59 15.22 28.10
N GLU A 174 11.81 13.94 27.83
CA GLU A 174 11.75 12.87 28.84
C GLU A 174 13.08 12.68 29.58
N ARG A 175 13.00 12.27 30.84
CA ARG A 175 14.20 11.92 31.63
C ARG A 175 14.67 10.51 31.30
N LEU A 176 15.64 10.41 30.38
CA LEU A 176 16.15 9.14 29.87
C LEU A 176 17.36 8.58 30.64
N ASP A 177 17.60 9.05 31.87
CA ASP A 177 18.77 8.68 32.70
C ASP A 177 18.89 7.16 32.91
N ALA A 178 17.76 6.46 33.06
CA ALA A 178 17.69 5.01 33.24
C ALA A 178 17.65 4.21 31.91
N TYR A 179 17.55 4.90 30.76
CA TYR A 179 17.31 4.29 29.45
C TYR A 179 18.43 4.61 28.46
N PRO A 180 19.67 4.14 28.69
CA PRO A 180 20.84 4.59 27.93
C PRO A 180 20.78 4.26 26.44
N ARG A 181 20.11 3.18 26.04
CA ARG A 181 19.88 2.84 24.63
C ARG A 181 18.88 3.79 23.96
N LEU A 182 17.83 4.18 24.67
CA LEU A 182 16.82 5.12 24.18
C LEU A 182 17.41 6.52 24.05
N ARG A 183 18.22 6.95 25.02
CA ARG A 183 18.97 8.20 24.93
C ARG A 183 19.83 8.26 23.67
N ARG A 184 20.62 7.21 23.39
CA ARG A 184 21.42 7.13 22.15
C ARG A 184 20.56 7.19 20.88
N LEU A 185 19.37 6.60 20.87
CA LEU A 185 18.47 6.65 19.72
C LEU A 185 17.95 8.08 19.48
N VAL A 186 17.53 8.78 20.54
CA VAL A 186 17.07 10.18 20.47
C VAL A 186 18.20 11.12 20.02
N ASP A 187 19.42 10.89 20.49
CA ASP A 187 20.61 11.68 20.10
C ASP A 187 21.10 11.39 18.67
N SER A 188 20.67 10.29 18.06
CA SER A 188 21.08 9.87 16.72
C SER A 188 20.27 10.59 15.64
N ARG A 189 20.89 10.83 14.46
CA ARG A 189 20.14 11.30 13.29
C ARG A 189 19.49 10.11 12.59
N PHE A 190 18.16 10.10 12.51
CA PHE A 190 17.39 9.06 11.83
C PHE A 190 16.39 9.73 10.89
N PRO A 191 16.33 9.37 9.59
CA PRO A 191 17.21 8.43 8.86
C PRO A 191 18.61 9.00 8.54
N PRO A 192 19.55 8.20 7.99
CA PRO A 192 20.80 8.69 7.41
C PRO A 192 20.57 9.77 6.33
N ARG A 193 21.56 10.64 6.09
CA ARG A 193 21.44 11.72 5.09
C ARG A 193 21.19 11.14 3.70
N GLY A 194 20.18 11.69 3.00
CA GLY A 194 19.92 11.40 1.59
C GLY A 194 19.01 10.19 1.32
N GLN A 195 18.52 9.51 2.36
CA GLN A 195 17.47 8.48 2.22
C GLN A 195 16.27 8.83 3.08
N THR A 196 15.09 8.45 2.60
CA THR A 196 13.90 8.43 3.46
C THR A 196 13.96 7.22 4.39
N TRP A 197 13.33 7.31 5.56
CA TRP A 197 13.21 6.18 6.49
C TRP A 197 12.53 4.96 5.85
N PHE A 198 11.67 5.21 4.86
CA PHE A 198 11.00 4.23 4.04
C PHE A 198 11.99 3.46 3.15
N GLU A 199 12.85 4.18 2.42
CA GLU A 199 13.87 3.53 1.58
C GLU A 199 14.90 2.78 2.43
N SER A 200 15.35 3.35 3.55
CA SER A 200 16.30 2.68 4.43
C SER A 200 15.74 1.38 5.00
N GLY A 201 14.46 1.33 5.37
CA GLY A 201 13.85 0.10 5.88
C GLY A 201 13.58 -0.92 4.78
N LEU A 202 13.25 -0.47 3.56
CA LEU A 202 13.14 -1.35 2.39
C LEU A 202 14.50 -1.99 2.07
N ASP A 203 15.59 -1.22 2.07
CA ASP A 203 16.93 -1.73 1.80
C ASP A 203 17.33 -2.84 2.79
N LEU A 204 16.98 -2.70 4.09
CA LEU A 204 17.21 -3.76 5.09
C LEU A 204 16.49 -5.07 4.73
N ILE A 205 15.27 -4.99 4.18
CA ILE A 205 14.50 -6.16 3.76
C ILE A 205 15.11 -6.77 2.50
N LEU A 206 15.48 -5.95 1.51
CA LEU A 206 16.11 -6.43 0.28
C LEU A 206 17.45 -7.10 0.57
N ASP A 207 18.26 -6.57 1.48
CA ASP A 207 19.51 -7.21 1.89
C ASP A 207 19.27 -8.54 2.62
N GLY A 208 18.20 -8.63 3.42
CA GLY A 208 17.72 -9.88 3.99
C GLY A 208 17.33 -10.90 2.92
N ILE A 209 16.59 -10.50 1.90
CA ILE A 209 16.19 -11.39 0.79
C ILE A 209 17.42 -11.88 0.02
N ALA A 210 18.35 -10.99 -0.31
CA ALA A 210 19.57 -11.31 -1.05
C ALA A 210 20.44 -12.37 -0.33
N THR A 211 20.53 -12.26 1.00
CA THR A 211 21.32 -13.20 1.82
C THR A 211 20.67 -14.57 1.95
N HIS A 212 19.34 -14.67 1.84
CA HIS A 212 18.63 -15.96 1.82
C HIS A 212 18.61 -16.58 0.42
N GLY A 213 18.56 -15.78 -0.66
CA GLY A 213 18.69 -16.26 -2.04
C GLY A 213 20.08 -16.76 -2.43
N GLY A 214 21.13 -16.29 -1.75
CA GLY A 214 22.49 -16.82 -1.92
C GLY A 214 22.79 -18.12 -1.14
N ARG A 215 21.80 -18.67 -0.42
CA ARG A 215 21.92 -19.87 0.41
C ARG A 215 21.12 -21.05 -0.15
N THR A 216 21.29 -21.36 -1.43
CA THR A 216 21.00 -22.70 -1.94
C THR A 216 22.22 -23.58 -1.69
N ALA A 217 22.00 -24.59 -0.83
CA ALA A 217 22.92 -25.70 -0.60
C ALA A 217 22.86 -26.72 -1.75
#